data_AF-A0A4Z0NEC0-F1
#
_entry.id   AF-A0A4Z0NEC0-F1
#
_cell.length_a   1.000
_cell.length_b   1.000
_cell.length_c   1.000
_cell.angle_alpha   90.00
_cell.angle_beta   90.00
_cell.angle_gamma   90.00
#
_symmetry.space_group_name_H-M   'P 1'
#
loop_
_entity.id
_entity.type
_entity.pdbx_description
1 polymer ?
#
loop_
_entity_poly.entity_id
_entity_poly.type
_entity_poly.pdbx_seq_one_letter_code
_entity_poly.pdbx_strand_id
1 'polypeptide(L)' 'MIEADRLISAGATIAEDVADRAIRPKFLAEYVGQPQVRSQMEIFIQAAKLRG' A
#
# COMPACT_ATOMS: atom_id res chain seq x y z
N MET A 1 -22.62 -24.91 21.27
CA MET A 1 -21.24 -24.55 20.85
C MET A 1 -21.16 -23.05 21.01
N ILE A 2 -20.37 -22.54 21.95
CA ILE A 2 -20.20 -21.09 22.12
C ILE A 2 -19.31 -20.66 20.96
N GLU A 3 -19.90 -20.07 19.91
CA GLU A 3 -19.11 -19.32 18.95
C GLU A 3 -18.47 -18.17 19.74
N ALA A 4 -17.16 -18.25 19.94
CA ALA A 4 -16.40 -17.15 20.50
C ALA A 4 -16.63 -15.95 19.58
N ASP A 5 -17.33 -14.94 20.09
CA ASP A 5 -17.58 -13.68 19.41
C ASP A 5 -16.24 -13.17 18.85
N ARG A 6 -16.10 -13.20 17.53
CA ARG A 6 -14.81 -12.91 16.90
C ARG A 6 -14.53 -11.43 17.11
N LEU A 7 -13.46 -11.13 17.84
CA LEU A 7 -13.00 -9.76 18.11
C LEU A 7 -12.61 -8.98 16.83
N ILE A 8 -12.51 -9.65 15.69
CA ILE A 8 -11.97 -9.09 14.44
C ILE A 8 -12.97 -9.32 13.31
N SER A 9 -13.37 -8.23 12.67
CA SER A 9 -14.19 -8.21 11.45
C SER A 9 -13.31 -8.40 10.21
N ALA A 10 -13.83 -9.04 9.16
CA ALA A 10 -13.12 -9.21 7.89
C ALA A 10 -13.04 -7.92 7.06
N GLY A 11 -13.87 -6.92 7.36
CA GLY A 11 -13.92 -5.65 6.64
C GLY A 11 -13.22 -4.54 7.39
N ALA A 12 -12.42 -3.73 6.67
CA ALA A 12 -11.87 -2.49 7.20
C ALA A 12 -13.01 -1.48 7.45
N THR A 13 -12.93 -0.81 8.58
CA THR A 13 -13.74 0.35 8.94
C THR A 13 -13.18 1.61 8.28
N ILE A 14 -14.00 2.65 8.16
CA ILE A 14 -13.57 3.95 7.62
C ILE A 14 -12.38 4.51 8.42
N ALA A 15 -12.35 4.29 9.73
CA ALA A 15 -11.26 4.76 10.58
C ALA A 15 -9.93 4.05 10.27
N GLU A 16 -9.96 2.74 10.04
CA GLU A 16 -8.79 1.95 9.64
C GLU A 16 -8.28 2.40 8.26
N ASP A 17 -9.19 2.62 7.30
CA ASP A 17 -8.84 3.14 5.97
C ASP A 17 -8.13 4.51 6.03
N VAL A 18 -8.61 5.42 6.89
CA VAL A 18 -8.00 6.74 7.08
C VAL A 18 -6.61 6.61 7.70
N ALA A 19 -6.46 5.74 8.71
CA ALA A 19 -5.17 5.48 9.34
C ALA A 19 -4.16 4.87 8.36
N ASP A 20 -4.57 3.87 7.58
CA ASP A 20 -3.74 3.21 6.57
C ASP A 20 -3.26 4.17 5.47
N ARG A 21 -4.13 5.10 5.05
CA ARG A 21 -3.75 6.14 4.07
C ARG A 21 -2.73 7.11 4.64
N ALA A 22 -2.77 7.39 5.93
CA ALA A 22 -1.82 8.30 6.57
C ALA A 22 -0.40 7.74 6.63
N ILE A 23 -0.25 6.41 6.72
CA ILE A 23 1.06 5.74 6.80
C ILE A 23 1.62 5.30 5.44
N ARG A 24 0.81 5.29 4.38
CA ARG A 24 1.24 4.80 3.06
C ARG A 24 2.24 5.78 2.41
N PRO A 25 3.39 5.29 1.90
CA PRO A 25 4.31 6.09 1.11
C PRO A 25 3.63 6.78 -0.07
N LYS A 26 3.92 8.08 -0.29
CA LYS A 26 3.36 8.85 -1.39
C LYS A 26 4.22 8.75 -2.65
N PHE A 27 5.52 8.62 -2.47
CA PHE A 27 6.49 8.48 -3.53
C PHE A 27 7.14 7.11 -3.53
N LEU A 28 7.56 6.66 -4.70
CA LEU A 28 8.30 5.39 -4.84
C LEU A 28 9.61 5.39 -4.04
N ALA A 29 10.23 6.56 -3.85
CA ALA A 29 11.46 6.72 -3.06
C ALA A 29 11.26 6.45 -1.56
N GLU A 30 10.05 6.67 -1.05
CA GLU A 30 9.67 6.41 0.35
C GLU A 30 9.27 4.93 0.56
N TYR A 31 9.18 4.15 -0.52
CA TYR A 31 8.82 2.73 -0.43
C TYR A 31 9.96 1.90 0.15
N VAL A 32 9.68 1.23 1.27
CA VAL A 32 10.63 0.39 1.98
C VAL A 32 10.39 -1.09 1.61
N GLY A 33 11.45 -1.76 1.19
CA GLY A 33 11.42 -3.17 0.76
C GLY A 33 11.27 -3.34 -0.75
N GLN A 34 11.23 -4.61 -1.18
CA GLN A 34 11.09 -5.03 -2.59
C GLN A 34 12.04 -4.27 -3.57
N PRO A 35 13.37 -4.35 -3.38
CA PRO A 35 14.32 -3.55 -4.16
C PRO A 35 14.23 -3.79 -5.68
N GLN A 36 13.97 -5.03 -6.10
CA GLN A 36 13.81 -5.38 -7.52
C GLN A 36 12.58 -4.70 -8.14
N VAL A 37 11.43 -4.77 -7.46
CA VAL A 37 10.18 -4.16 -7.93
C VAL A 37 10.31 -2.64 -7.97
N ARG A 38 10.90 -2.04 -6.92
CA ARG A 38 11.13 -0.60 -6.87
C ARG A 38 12.00 -0.12 -8.04
N SER A 39 13.11 -0.80 -8.30
CA SER A 39 14.00 -0.46 -9.42
C SER A 39 13.30 -0.59 -10.79
N GLN A 40 12.49 -1.63 -10.98
CA GLN A 40 11.72 -1.80 -12.21
C GLN A 40 10.66 -0.72 -12.40
N MET A 41 9.99 -0.31 -11.32
CA MET A 41 9.01 0.78 -11.35
C MET A 41 9.66 2.13 -11.66
N GLU A 42 10.86 2.41 -11.14
CA GLU A 42 11.61 3.61 -11.49
C GLU A 42 11.81 3.72 -13.01
N ILE A 43 12.25 2.63 -13.67
CA ILE A 43 12.43 2.59 -15.13
C ILE A 43 11.11 2.89 -15.86
N PHE A 44 10.02 2.24 -15.46
CA PHE A 44 8.73 2.43 -16.13
C PHE A 44 8.17 3.84 -15.96
N ILE A 45 8.31 4.43 -14.77
CA ILE A 45 7.87 5.80 -14.51
C ILE A 45 8.65 6.77 -15.40
N GLN A 46 9.97 6.62 -15.50
CA GLN A 46 10.78 7.49 -16.38
C GLN A 46 10.39 7.30 -17.84
N ALA A 47 10.24 6.05 -18.30
CA ALA A 47 9.84 5.77 -19.66
C ALA A 47 8.44 6.33 -19.99
N ALA A 48 7.49 6.28 -19.05
CA ALA A 48 6.16 6.86 -19.22
C ALA A 48 6.20 8.38 -19.35
N LYS A 49 7.02 9.06 -18.54
CA LYS A 49 7.22 10.51 -18.62
C LYS A 49 7.78 10.95 -19.97
N LEU A 50 8.67 10.15 -20.58
CA LEU A 50 9.26 10.44 -21.89
C LEU A 50 8.30 10.24 -23.06
N ARG A 51 7.23 9.47 -22.86
CA ARG A 51 6.19 9.21 -23.87
C ARG A 51 5.01 10.19 -23.82
N GLY A 52 5.02 11.12 -22.86
CA GLY A 52 3.98 12.14 -22.68
C GLY A 52 3.79 13.03 -23.91
#